data_AF-A0A2M7CSB1-F1
#
_entry.id   AF-A0A2M7CSB1-F1
#
_cell.length_a   1.000
_cell.length_b   1.000
_cell.length_c   1.000
_cell.angle_alpha   90.00
_cell.angle_beta   90.00
_cell.angle_gamma   90.00
#
_symmetry.space_group_name_H-M   'P 1'
#
loop_
_entity.id
_entity.type
_entity.pdbx_description
1 polymer ?
#
loop_
_entity_poly.entity_id
_entity_poly.type
_entity_poly.pdbx_seq_one_letter_code
_entity_poly.pdbx_strand_id
1 'polypeptide(L)'
;MAHAQIAGRERALAEHALGLDRLHAGLIKLQTRPSQLRWLALAERLRVADPAVIAGWERRYQQLRADPERRAFAERVLQGEFPSDLQIDYARQPERLLTCLHLQALESVLRQSGRDCVALAEKSIATSADLHPARTRKLFELADCVQWVVDAPAPHKISSERAFVCRICHSRIESGTGAAFPD
;
A
#
# COMPACT_ATOMS: atom_id res chain seq x y z
N MET A 1 -31.55 -29.38 9.12
CA MET A 1 -30.48 -28.58 8.49
C MET A 1 -30.86 -27.12 8.22
N ALA A 2 -32.08 -26.81 7.73
CA ALA A 2 -32.50 -25.42 7.46
C ALA A 2 -32.50 -24.48 8.69
N HIS A 3 -32.89 -24.96 9.88
CA HIS A 3 -32.93 -24.13 11.10
C HIS A 3 -31.56 -23.62 11.57
N ALA A 4 -30.48 -24.39 11.37
CA ALA A 4 -29.12 -23.97 11.76
C ALA A 4 -28.57 -22.87 10.85
N GLN A 5 -28.95 -22.88 9.56
CA GLN A 5 -28.57 -21.84 8.60
C GLN A 5 -29.29 -20.50 8.87
N ILE A 6 -30.54 -20.54 9.34
CA ILE A 6 -31.30 -19.33 9.70
C ILE A 6 -30.68 -18.65 10.93
N ALA A 7 -30.40 -19.41 12.00
CA ALA A 7 -29.78 -18.87 13.22
C ALA A 7 -28.38 -18.27 12.98
N GLY A 8 -27.60 -18.85 12.07
CA GLY A 8 -26.30 -18.29 11.66
C GLY A 8 -26.43 -16.96 10.92
N ARG A 9 -27.44 -16.82 10.05
CA ARG A 9 -27.71 -15.59 9.31
C ARG A 9 -28.19 -14.45 10.23
N GLU A 10 -29.08 -14.75 11.17
CA GLU A 10 -29.57 -13.76 12.13
C GLU A 10 -28.46 -13.21 13.03
N ARG A 11 -27.56 -14.08 13.50
CA ARG A 11 -26.38 -13.67 14.28
C ARG A 11 -25.47 -12.74 13.47
N ALA A 12 -25.18 -13.08 12.22
CA ALA A 12 -24.34 -12.25 11.34
C ALA A 12 -24.97 -10.87 11.10
N LEU A 13 -26.29 -10.79 10.92
CA LEU A 13 -27.01 -9.52 10.77
C LEU A 13 -26.96 -8.67 12.04
N ALA A 14 -27.13 -9.28 13.22
CA ALA A 14 -27.04 -8.59 14.49
C ALA A 14 -25.63 -8.06 14.78
N GLU A 15 -24.59 -8.85 14.48
CA GLU A 15 -23.19 -8.42 14.61
C GLU A 15 -22.88 -7.26 13.65
N HIS A 16 -23.37 -7.32 12.41
CA HIS A 16 -23.23 -6.24 11.45
C HIS A 16 -23.93 -4.95 11.91
N ALA A 17 -25.15 -5.04 12.44
CA ALA A 17 -25.88 -3.88 12.98
C ALA A 17 -25.13 -3.23 14.15
N LEU A 18 -24.66 -4.04 15.11
CA LEU A 18 -23.84 -3.56 16.22
C LEU A 18 -22.54 -2.89 15.74
N GLY A 19 -21.92 -3.40 14.68
CA GLY A 19 -20.76 -2.78 14.04
C GLY A 19 -21.06 -1.39 13.50
N LEU A 20 -22.20 -1.22 12.82
CA LEU A 20 -22.65 0.07 12.29
C LEU A 20 -22.98 1.07 13.40
N ASP A 21 -23.65 0.63 14.47
CA ASP A 21 -23.97 1.48 15.63
C ASP A 21 -22.71 1.99 16.32
N ARG A 22 -21.69 1.12 16.48
CA ARG A 22 -20.39 1.51 17.04
C ARG A 22 -19.67 2.52 16.15
N LEU A 23 -19.69 2.31 14.83
CA LEU A 23 -19.12 3.26 13.87
C LEU A 23 -19.81 4.63 14.01
N HIS A 24 -21.14 4.65 14.00
CA HIS A 24 -21.93 5.88 14.10
C HIS A 24 -21.65 6.61 15.41
N ALA A 25 -21.71 5.92 16.55
CA ALA A 25 -21.44 6.51 17.85
C ALA A 25 -20.01 7.06 17.97
N GLY A 26 -19.02 6.40 17.34
CA GLY A 26 -17.65 6.90 17.29
C GLY A 26 -17.48 8.14 16.41
N LEU A 27 -18.15 8.20 15.25
CA LEU A 27 -18.15 9.37 14.38
C LEU A 27 -18.78 10.60 15.07
N ILE A 28 -19.88 10.42 15.82
CA ILE A 28 -20.45 11.49 16.64
C ILE A 28 -19.43 12.00 17.68
N LYS A 29 -18.69 11.10 18.35
CA LYS A 29 -17.64 11.49 19.31
C LYS A 29 -16.47 12.24 18.67
N LEU A 30 -16.20 12.02 17.38
CA LEU A 30 -15.18 12.77 16.64
C LEU A 30 -15.65 14.20 16.34
N GLN A 31 -16.93 14.36 16.00
CA GLN A 31 -17.53 15.68 15.76
C GLN A 31 -17.46 16.60 16.98
N THR A 32 -17.42 16.05 18.19
CA THR A 32 -17.33 16.83 19.43
C THR A 32 -15.89 17.15 19.86
N ARG A 33 -14.88 16.75 19.08
CA ARG A 33 -13.44 16.96 19.40
C ARG A 33 -12.78 17.88 18.36
N PRO A 34 -12.60 19.17 18.66
CA PRO A 34 -12.09 20.15 17.69
C PRO A 34 -10.76 19.77 17.04
N SER A 35 -9.84 19.16 17.79
CA SER A 35 -8.54 18.71 17.28
C SER A 35 -8.62 17.55 16.28
N GLN A 36 -9.72 16.78 16.31
CA GLN A 36 -9.91 15.58 15.48
C GLN A 36 -10.89 15.79 14.33
N LEU A 37 -11.53 16.96 14.24
CA LEU A 37 -12.49 17.29 13.17
C LEU A 37 -11.90 17.12 11.76
N ARG A 38 -10.60 17.39 11.59
CA ARG A 38 -9.90 17.20 10.30
C ARG A 38 -10.00 15.77 9.76
N TRP A 39 -10.12 14.79 10.66
CA TRP A 39 -10.14 13.38 10.33
C TRP A 39 -11.54 12.85 10.04
N LEU A 40 -12.60 13.64 10.30
CA LEU A 40 -13.98 13.16 10.20
C LEU A 40 -14.31 12.62 8.81
N ALA A 41 -14.03 13.41 7.75
CA ALA A 41 -14.28 12.99 6.38
C ALA A 41 -13.49 11.73 5.99
N LEU A 42 -12.25 11.60 6.49
CA LEU A 42 -11.43 10.41 6.26
C LEU A 42 -11.97 9.18 7.02
N ALA A 43 -12.35 9.37 8.29
CA ALA A 43 -12.94 8.37 9.15
C ALA A 43 -14.26 7.83 8.57
N GLU A 44 -15.11 8.70 8.04
CA GLU A 44 -16.35 8.34 7.34
C GLU A 44 -16.05 7.50 6.09
N ARG A 45 -15.15 7.99 5.23
CA ARG A 45 -14.79 7.30 3.98
C ARG A 45 -14.18 5.91 4.22
N LEU A 46 -13.31 5.78 5.22
CA LEU A 46 -12.65 4.52 5.57
C LEU A 46 -13.46 3.66 6.55
N ARG A 47 -14.62 4.14 7.02
CA ARG A 47 -15.45 3.50 8.06
C ARG A 47 -14.65 3.16 9.32
N VAL A 48 -13.80 4.07 9.76
CA VAL A 48 -12.98 3.93 10.98
C VAL A 48 -13.46 4.90 12.05
N ALA A 49 -13.84 4.36 13.20
CA ALA A 49 -14.24 5.13 14.38
C ALA A 49 -13.36 4.87 15.61
N ASP A 50 -12.36 3.99 15.48
CA ASP A 50 -11.47 3.64 16.59
C ASP A 50 -10.61 4.86 16.98
N PRO A 51 -10.73 5.37 18.23
CA PRO A 51 -9.95 6.50 18.70
C PRO A 51 -8.44 6.29 18.63
N ALA A 52 -7.96 5.05 18.81
CA ALA A 52 -6.53 4.74 18.77
C ALA A 52 -5.98 4.86 17.34
N VAL A 53 -6.73 4.39 16.35
CA VAL A 53 -6.36 4.52 14.93
C VAL A 53 -6.28 6.00 14.53
N ILE A 54 -7.29 6.79 14.89
CA ILE A 54 -7.34 8.22 14.55
C ILE A 54 -6.25 9.01 15.29
N ALA A 55 -5.96 8.66 16.55
CA ALA A 55 -4.81 9.22 17.25
C ALA A 55 -3.48 8.87 16.57
N GLY A 56 -3.38 7.68 15.96
CA GLY A 56 -2.26 7.28 15.12
C GLY A 56 -2.11 8.16 13.87
N TRP A 57 -3.22 8.47 13.20
CA TRP A 57 -3.24 9.38 12.04
C TRP A 57 -2.76 10.78 12.41
N GLU A 58 -3.29 11.35 13.50
CA GLU A 58 -2.89 12.66 14.01
C GLU A 58 -1.39 12.67 14.36
N ARG A 59 -0.90 11.64 15.06
CA ARG A 59 0.52 11.53 15.41
C ARG A 59 1.39 11.51 14.16
N ARG A 60 1.05 10.69 13.16
CA ARG A 60 1.81 10.60 11.92
C ARG A 60 1.81 11.93 11.17
N TYR A 61 0.66 12.59 11.06
CA TYR A 61 0.53 13.90 10.44
C TYR A 61 1.42 14.95 11.11
N GLN A 62 1.38 15.06 12.45
CA GLN A 62 2.20 16.04 13.17
C GLN A 62 3.70 15.76 13.04
N GLN A 63 4.11 14.49 13.08
CA GLN A 63 5.50 14.08 12.83
C GLN A 63 5.98 14.56 11.45
N LEU A 64 5.21 14.28 10.39
CA LEU A 64 5.57 14.69 9.03
C LEU A 64 5.56 16.20 8.85
N ARG A 65 4.61 16.90 9.48
CA ARG A 65 4.48 18.35 9.39
C ARG A 65 5.64 19.10 10.08
N ALA A 66 6.16 18.53 11.18
CA ALA A 66 7.26 19.10 11.95
C ALA A 66 8.60 19.02 11.20
N ASP A 67 8.78 18.03 10.33
CA ASP A 67 9.96 17.87 9.49
C ASP A 67 9.81 18.68 8.17
N PRO A 68 10.63 19.71 7.92
CA PRO A 68 10.55 20.52 6.70
C PRO A 68 10.66 19.70 5.42
N GLU A 69 11.47 18.64 5.42
CA GLU A 69 11.72 17.84 4.24
C GLU A 69 10.62 16.81 3.96
N ARG A 70 9.87 16.42 5.01
CA ARG A 70 8.78 15.43 4.91
C ARG A 70 7.39 16.07 4.92
N ARG A 71 7.30 17.39 5.06
CA ARG A 71 6.03 18.13 5.14
C ARG A 71 5.08 17.85 3.98
N ALA A 72 5.58 17.67 2.76
CA ALA A 72 4.76 17.37 1.59
C ALA A 72 3.96 16.05 1.73
N PHE A 73 4.45 15.10 2.53
CA PHE A 73 3.76 13.83 2.77
C PHE A 73 2.62 13.96 3.79
N ALA A 74 2.57 15.05 4.57
CA ALA A 74 1.49 15.27 5.54
C ALA A 74 0.12 15.45 4.85
N GLU A 75 0.08 16.06 3.67
CA GLU A 75 -1.15 16.21 2.88
C GLU A 75 -1.68 14.86 2.37
N ARG A 76 -0.78 13.93 2.02
CA ARG A 76 -1.14 12.56 1.62
C ARG A 76 -1.83 11.81 2.77
N VAL A 77 -1.39 12.03 4.00
CA VAL A 77 -2.04 11.48 5.21
C VAL A 77 -3.49 11.95 5.34
N LEU A 78 -3.78 13.22 5.04
CA LEU A 78 -5.15 13.74 5.04
C LEU A 78 -6.03 13.05 3.98
N GLN A 79 -5.42 12.61 2.88
CA GLN A 79 -6.07 11.84 1.82
C GLN A 79 -6.15 10.34 2.12
N GLY A 80 -5.75 9.90 3.32
CA GLY A 80 -5.79 8.49 3.73
C GLY A 80 -4.61 7.66 3.25
N GLU A 81 -3.57 8.29 2.70
CA GLU A 81 -2.33 7.62 2.34
C GLU A 81 -1.32 7.79 3.47
N PHE A 82 -0.90 6.69 4.08
CA PHE A 82 0.00 6.69 5.23
C PHE A 82 1.38 6.13 4.85
N PRO A 83 2.21 6.88 4.09
CA PRO A 83 3.49 6.36 3.63
C PRO A 83 4.42 6.09 4.82
N SER A 84 5.10 4.95 4.79
CA SER A 84 6.14 4.59 5.76
C SER A 84 7.39 5.47 5.59
N ASP A 85 8.27 5.49 6.58
CA ASP A 85 9.52 6.25 6.46
C ASP A 85 10.39 5.73 5.31
N LEU A 86 10.41 4.41 5.09
CA LEU A 86 11.09 3.80 3.94
C LEU A 86 10.51 4.30 2.60
N GLN A 87 9.18 4.40 2.49
CA GLN A 87 8.52 4.92 1.30
C GLN A 87 8.87 6.39 1.05
N ILE A 88 8.89 7.18 2.11
CA ILE A 88 9.28 8.60 2.03
C ILE A 88 10.74 8.73 1.58
N ASP A 89 11.66 8.04 2.23
CA ASP A 89 13.09 8.13 1.91
C ASP A 89 13.37 7.65 0.49
N TYR A 90 12.72 6.58 0.05
CA TYR A 90 12.82 6.08 -1.33
C TYR A 90 12.24 7.04 -2.37
N ALA A 91 11.11 7.68 -2.08
CA ALA A 91 10.51 8.68 -2.97
C ALA A 91 11.36 9.96 -3.07
N ARG A 92 12.06 10.33 -1.99
CA ARG A 92 12.88 11.54 -1.92
C ARG A 92 14.25 11.44 -2.59
N GLN A 93 14.75 10.23 -2.83
CA GLN A 93 16.09 9.98 -3.38
C GLN A 93 15.96 9.24 -4.72
N PRO A 94 15.75 9.94 -5.86
CA PRO A 94 15.58 9.34 -7.19
C PRO A 94 16.68 8.34 -7.55
N GLU A 95 17.92 8.59 -7.12
CA GLU A 95 19.10 7.77 -7.34
C GLU A 95 19.21 6.56 -6.41
N ARG A 96 18.45 6.54 -5.30
CA ARG A 96 18.46 5.41 -4.38
C ARG A 96 17.74 4.22 -5.00
N LEU A 97 18.48 3.13 -5.16
CA LEU A 97 17.96 1.83 -5.54
C LEU A 97 17.82 0.96 -4.30
N LEU A 98 16.67 0.30 -4.13
CA LEU A 98 16.41 -0.60 -3.01
C LEU A 98 16.75 -2.05 -3.34
N THR A 99 16.63 -2.44 -4.60
CA THR A 99 16.77 -3.85 -5.00
C THR A 99 18.23 -4.31 -5.01
N CYS A 100 18.42 -5.63 -5.04
CA CYS A 100 19.75 -6.23 -5.16
C CYS A 100 20.36 -5.97 -6.55
N LEU A 101 21.69 -6.11 -6.69
CA LEU A 101 22.41 -5.93 -7.96
C LEU A 101 21.76 -6.63 -9.16
N HIS A 102 21.16 -7.81 -8.97
CA HIS A 102 20.50 -8.58 -10.04
C HIS A 102 19.21 -7.93 -10.59
N LEU A 103 18.63 -6.97 -9.86
CA LEU A 103 17.38 -6.26 -10.21
C LEU A 103 17.58 -4.75 -10.36
N GLN A 104 18.72 -4.20 -9.94
CA GLN A 104 18.99 -2.76 -9.95
C GLN A 104 18.90 -2.13 -11.34
N ALA A 105 19.33 -2.82 -12.40
CA ALA A 105 19.22 -2.30 -13.76
C ALA A 105 17.75 -2.04 -14.15
N LEU A 106 16.85 -2.97 -13.80
CA LEU A 106 15.42 -2.85 -14.03
C LEU A 106 14.81 -1.71 -13.19
N GLU A 107 15.10 -1.67 -11.88
CA GLU A 107 14.63 -0.60 -10.99
C GLU A 107 15.10 0.78 -11.48
N SER A 108 16.38 0.91 -11.84
CA SER A 108 16.96 2.15 -12.31
C SER A 108 16.23 2.69 -13.54
N VAL A 109 15.95 1.84 -14.54
CA VAL A 109 15.25 2.29 -15.75
C VAL A 109 13.77 2.57 -15.48
N LEU A 110 13.11 1.82 -14.60
CA LEU A 110 11.74 2.14 -14.17
C LEU A 110 11.67 3.54 -13.55
N ARG A 111 12.60 3.86 -12.65
CA ARG A 111 12.67 5.19 -12.02
C ARG A 111 13.03 6.29 -13.01
N GLN A 112 14.03 6.07 -13.87
CA GLN A 112 14.45 7.05 -14.88
C GLN A 112 13.39 7.32 -15.95
N SER A 113 12.55 6.34 -16.27
CA SER A 113 11.42 6.49 -17.19
C SER A 113 10.19 7.15 -16.55
N GLY A 114 10.32 7.62 -15.29
CA GLY A 114 9.25 8.32 -14.57
C GLY A 114 8.09 7.41 -14.19
N ARG A 115 8.30 6.08 -14.13
CA ARG A 115 7.27 5.16 -13.65
C ARG A 115 7.19 5.26 -12.14
N ASP A 116 5.98 5.43 -11.62
CA ASP A 116 5.75 5.46 -10.18
C ASP A 116 6.26 4.16 -9.55
N CYS A 117 7.21 4.30 -8.64
CA CYS A 117 7.78 3.21 -7.87
C CYS A 117 7.62 3.49 -6.37
N VAL A 118 7.15 2.51 -5.62
CA VAL A 118 6.89 2.61 -4.18
C VAL A 118 7.64 1.51 -3.45
N ALA A 119 8.32 1.84 -2.36
CA ALA A 119 8.94 0.83 -1.50
C ALA A 119 7.86 0.05 -0.74
N LEU A 120 7.96 -1.27 -0.71
CA LEU A 120 7.08 -2.14 0.08
C LEU A 120 7.77 -2.59 1.36
N ALA A 121 9.03 -2.97 1.24
CA ALA A 121 9.90 -3.42 2.32
C ALA A 121 11.37 -3.24 1.90
N GLU A 122 12.30 -3.65 2.76
CA GLU A 122 13.70 -3.74 2.37
C GLU A 122 13.86 -4.62 1.12
N LYS A 123 14.55 -4.11 0.10
CA LYS A 123 14.77 -4.78 -1.20
C LYS A 123 13.51 -5.15 -1.98
N SER A 124 12.37 -4.58 -1.63
CA SER A 124 11.08 -4.84 -2.30
C SER A 124 10.41 -3.54 -2.71
N ILE A 125 10.07 -3.42 -3.98
CA ILE A 125 9.33 -2.28 -4.53
C ILE A 125 8.13 -2.75 -5.35
N ALA A 126 7.13 -1.89 -5.49
CA ALA A 126 6.08 -2.01 -6.50
C ALA A 126 6.24 -0.90 -7.53
N THR A 127 5.86 -1.18 -8.78
CA THR A 127 5.73 -0.17 -9.83
C THR A 127 4.30 -0.12 -10.37
N SER A 128 3.88 1.03 -10.89
CA SER A 128 2.60 1.13 -11.62
C SER A 128 2.65 0.47 -13.01
N ALA A 129 3.84 0.24 -13.57
CA ALA A 129 4.02 -0.35 -14.88
C ALA A 129 3.63 -1.84 -14.93
N ASP A 130 3.06 -2.28 -16.06
CA ASP A 130 2.79 -3.70 -16.34
C ASP A 130 4.05 -4.35 -16.95
N LEU A 131 4.80 -5.08 -16.13
CA LEU A 131 6.08 -5.67 -16.50
C LEU A 131 5.88 -6.88 -17.40
N HIS A 132 6.36 -6.80 -18.64
CA HIS A 132 6.32 -7.90 -19.57
C HIS A 132 7.51 -8.85 -19.31
N PRO A 133 7.28 -10.09 -18.84
CA PRO A 133 8.36 -10.92 -18.30
C PRO A 133 9.43 -11.28 -19.32
N ALA A 134 9.03 -11.75 -20.51
CA ALA A 134 9.96 -12.15 -21.56
C ALA A 134 10.79 -10.97 -22.10
N ARG A 135 10.15 -9.83 -22.38
CA ARG A 135 10.83 -8.63 -22.88
C ARG A 135 11.77 -8.03 -21.84
N THR A 136 11.32 -7.93 -20.60
CA THR A 136 12.13 -7.41 -19.49
C THR A 136 13.36 -8.30 -19.25
N ARG A 137 13.20 -9.62 -19.19
CA ARG A 137 14.34 -10.53 -19.05
C ARG A 137 15.37 -10.33 -20.17
N LYS A 138 14.90 -10.22 -21.41
CA LYS A 138 15.77 -10.05 -22.58
C LYS A 138 16.49 -8.70 -22.57
N LEU A 139 15.77 -7.61 -22.32
CA LEU A 139 16.32 -6.25 -22.39
C LEU A 139 17.34 -5.96 -21.29
N PHE A 140 17.08 -6.45 -20.08
CA PHE A 140 17.91 -6.19 -18.90
C PHE A 140 18.90 -7.31 -18.59
N GLU A 141 18.99 -8.32 -19.46
CA GLU A 141 19.87 -9.49 -19.28
C GLU A 141 19.77 -10.08 -17.85
N LEU A 142 18.53 -10.25 -17.36
CA LEU A 142 18.31 -10.62 -15.97
C LEU A 142 18.94 -11.97 -15.65
N ALA A 143 19.70 -12.02 -14.55
CA ALA A 143 20.38 -13.21 -14.08
C ALA A 143 19.42 -14.40 -13.87
N ASP A 144 19.91 -15.62 -14.01
CA ASP A 144 19.12 -16.86 -13.85
C ASP A 144 18.50 -17.03 -12.46
N CYS A 145 19.09 -16.37 -11.45
CA CYS A 145 18.56 -16.35 -10.09
C CYS A 145 17.29 -15.49 -9.97
N VAL A 146 17.03 -14.59 -10.92
CA VAL A 146 15.81 -13.79 -11.00
C VAL A 146 14.73 -14.60 -11.70
N GLN A 147 13.52 -14.64 -11.15
CA GLN A 147 12.37 -15.36 -11.70
C GLN A 147 11.15 -14.47 -11.80
N TRP A 148 10.31 -14.75 -12.78
CA TRP A 148 8.96 -14.19 -12.82
C TRP A 148 8.04 -15.10 -12.00
N VAL A 149 7.36 -14.52 -11.01
CA VAL A 149 6.43 -15.22 -10.13
C VAL A 149 5.04 -14.60 -10.29
N VAL A 150 4.04 -15.46 -10.30
CA VAL A 150 2.62 -15.08 -10.23
C VAL A 150 2.06 -15.74 -8.99
N ASP A 151 1.93 -14.97 -7.92
CA ASP A 151 1.37 -15.44 -6.66
C ASP A 151 -0.16 -15.44 -6.76
N ALA A 152 -0.78 -16.52 -6.29
CA ALA A 152 -2.23 -16.60 -6.21
C ALA A 152 -2.76 -15.44 -5.34
N PRO A 153 -3.91 -14.84 -5.70
CA PRO A 153 -4.49 -13.79 -4.88
C PRO A 153 -4.71 -14.30 -3.45
N ALA A 154 -4.21 -13.55 -2.48
CA ALA A 154 -4.58 -13.78 -1.08
C ALA A 154 -6.12 -13.71 -0.94
N PRO A 155 -6.74 -14.36 0.06
CA PRO A 155 -8.21 -14.43 0.20
C PRO A 155 -8.94 -13.07 0.21
N HIS A 156 -8.20 -11.98 0.44
CA HIS A 156 -8.69 -10.60 0.53
C HIS A 156 -8.14 -9.68 -0.58
N LYS A 157 -7.37 -10.23 -1.55
CA LYS A 157 -6.87 -9.49 -2.72
C LYS A 157 -7.61 -9.96 -3.96
N ILE A 158 -8.01 -9.00 -4.80
CA ILE A 158 -8.80 -9.27 -6.02
C ILE A 158 -7.88 -9.66 -7.19
N SER A 159 -6.60 -9.27 -7.16
CA SER A 159 -5.62 -9.58 -8.20
C SER A 159 -4.48 -10.46 -7.70
N SER A 160 -3.96 -11.30 -8.60
CA SER A 160 -2.69 -12.00 -8.40
C SER A 160 -1.53 -11.00 -8.39
N GLU A 161 -0.58 -11.22 -7.50
CA GLU A 161 0.65 -10.44 -7.49
C GLU A 161 1.62 -11.02 -8.51
N ARG A 162 2.10 -10.16 -9.40
CA ARG A 162 3.03 -10.53 -10.47
C ARG A 162 4.33 -9.82 -10.20
N ALA A 163 5.45 -10.53 -10.15
CA ALA A 163 6.70 -9.90 -9.75
C ALA A 163 7.94 -10.57 -10.35
N PHE A 164 8.99 -9.77 -10.50
CA PHE A 164 10.34 -10.30 -10.59
C PHE A 164 10.93 -10.51 -9.19
N VAL A 165 11.44 -11.71 -8.92
CA VAL A 165 12.01 -12.10 -7.62
C VAL A 165 13.39 -12.68 -7.81
N CYS A 166 14.39 -12.12 -7.15
CA CYS A 166 15.72 -12.73 -7.05
C CYS A 166 15.71 -13.80 -5.94
N ARG A 167 15.89 -15.08 -6.31
CA ARG A 167 15.86 -16.19 -5.35
C ARG A 167 17.05 -16.24 -4.37
N ILE A 168 18.15 -15.59 -4.71
CA ILE A 168 19.36 -15.56 -3.84
C ILE A 168 19.24 -14.44 -2.82
N CYS A 169 18.85 -13.24 -3.26
CA CYS A 169 18.84 -12.05 -2.41
C CYS A 169 17.45 -11.74 -1.82
N HIS A 170 16.43 -12.48 -2.23
CA HIS A 170 15.01 -12.27 -1.90
C HIS A 170 14.49 -10.86 -2.25
N SER A 171 15.14 -10.18 -3.19
CA SER A 171 14.71 -8.87 -3.68
C SER A 171 13.54 -9.03 -4.67
N ARG A 172 12.60 -8.08 -4.67
CA ARG A 172 11.33 -8.16 -5.41
C ARG A 172 10.99 -6.84 -6.09
N ILE A 173 10.50 -6.92 -7.33
CA ILE A 173 9.84 -5.82 -8.05
C ILE A 173 8.46 -6.31 -8.45
N GLU A 174 7.42 -5.80 -7.78
CA GLU A 174 6.01 -6.08 -8.10
C GLU A 174 5.55 -5.25 -9.30
N SER A 175 4.91 -5.93 -10.24
CA SER A 175 4.30 -5.38 -11.44
C SER A 175 2.93 -4.81 -11.12
N GLY A 176 2.66 -3.63 -11.64
CA GLY A 176 1.34 -3.01 -11.64
C GLY A 176 0.48 -3.50 -12.80
N THR A 177 -0.54 -2.71 -13.12
CA THR A 177 -1.50 -2.94 -14.21
C THR A 177 -1.61 -1.73 -15.14
N GLY A 178 -0.63 -0.84 -15.11
CA GLY A 178 -0.58 0.38 -15.92
C GLY A 178 -0.07 0.12 -17.33
N ALA A 179 0.66 1.10 -17.88
CA ALA A 179 1.29 0.97 -19.18
C ALA A 179 2.30 -0.18 -19.20
N ALA A 180 2.36 -0.90 -20.33
CA ALA A 180 3.31 -1.99 -20.53
C ALA A 180 4.76 -1.48 -20.37
N PHE A 181 5.63 -2.35 -19.88
CA PHE A 181 7.06 -2.05 -19.77
C PHE A 181 7.90 -3.34 -19.91
N PRO A 182 9.01 -3.30 -20.67
CA PRO A 182 9.41 -2.24 -21.60
C PRO A 182 8.44 -2.16 -22.81
N ASP A 183 8.26 -0.95 -23.33
CA ASP A 183 7.42 -0.65 -24.50
C ASP A 183 7.87 -1.44 -25.76
#